data_AF-A0A7V4AP45-F1
#
_entry.id   AF-A0A7V4AP45-F1
#
_cell.length_a   1.000
_cell.length_b   1.000
_cell.length_c   1.000
_cell.angle_alpha   90.00
_cell.angle_beta   90.00
_cell.angle_gamma   90.00
#
_symmetry.space_group_name_H-M   'P 1'
#
loop_
_entity.id
_entity.type
_entity.pdbx_description
1 polymer ?
#
loop_
_entity_poly.entity_id
_entity_poly.type
_entity_poly.pdbx_seq_one_letter_code
_entity_poly.pdbx_strand_id
1 'polypeptide(L)'
;MSAKKLLFLFLAAALLLGGAVVGVAFYFLRPLKAERAALEALARPSLTLREAPYGLELVPKAPKALLAFYPGARVEPLAYAPALAPVAEAGYLVV
;
A
#
# COMPACT_ATOMS: atom_id res chain seq x y z
N MET A 1 -10.42 46.64 -10.28
CA MET A 1 -10.88 45.36 -10.87
C MET A 1 -12.37 45.20 -10.56
N SER A 2 -13.23 44.77 -11.50
CA SER A 2 -14.66 44.68 -11.22
C SER A 2 -14.99 43.49 -10.31
N ALA A 3 -16.07 43.58 -9.52
CA ALA A 3 -16.52 42.51 -8.63
C ALA A 3 -16.74 41.18 -9.37
N LYS A 4 -17.26 41.23 -10.60
CA LYS A 4 -17.43 40.05 -11.46
C LYS A 4 -16.09 39.39 -11.80
N LYS A 5 -15.05 40.19 -12.07
CA LYS A 5 -13.70 39.69 -12.38
C LYS A 5 -13.03 39.09 -11.15
N LEU A 6 -13.23 39.68 -9.96
CA LEU A 6 -12.80 39.13 -8.67
C LEU A 6 -13.46 37.77 -8.39
N LEU A 7 -14.79 37.70 -8.53
CA LEU A 7 -15.53 36.46 -8.33
C LEU A 7 -15.07 35.35 -9.28
N PHE A 8 -14.88 35.69 -10.57
CA PHE A 8 -14.39 34.72 -11.55
C PHE A 8 -13.00 34.17 -11.18
N LEU A 9 -12.05 35.05 -10.81
CA LEU A 9 -10.71 34.63 -10.41
C LEU A 9 -10.74 33.77 -9.15
N PHE A 10 -11.58 34.12 -8.19
CA PHE A 10 -11.78 33.32 -6.98
C PHE A 10 -12.30 31.92 -7.31
N LEU A 11 -13.33 31.81 -8.14
CA LEU A 11 -13.89 30.51 -8.56
C LEU A 11 -12.87 29.69 -9.35
N ALA A 12 -12.10 30.31 -10.24
CA ALA A 12 -11.03 29.63 -10.98
C ALA A 12 -9.94 29.10 -10.05
N ALA A 13 -9.50 29.91 -9.07
CA ALA A 13 -8.51 29.49 -8.08
C ALA A 13 -9.04 28.36 -7.19
N ALA A 14 -10.29 28.45 -6.74
CA ALA A 14 -10.93 27.41 -5.94
C ALA A 14 -11.05 26.09 -6.71
N LEU A 15 -11.42 26.14 -8.00
CA LEU A 15 -11.49 24.97 -8.86
C LEU A 15 -10.11 24.34 -9.07
N LEU A 16 -9.08 25.15 -9.33
CA LEU A 16 -7.70 24.67 -9.48
C LEU A 16 -7.19 24.01 -8.21
N LEU A 17 -7.40 24.64 -7.05
CA LEU A 17 -7.00 24.08 -5.76
C LEU A 17 -7.76 22.78 -5.47
N GLY A 18 -9.08 22.76 -5.69
CA GLY A 18 -9.90 21.56 -5.53
C GLY A 18 -9.43 20.42 -6.44
N GLY A 19 -9.16 20.71 -7.71
CA GLY A 19 -8.60 19.74 -8.66
C GLY A 19 -7.24 19.21 -8.24
N ALA A 20 -6.35 20.07 -7.72
CA ALA A 20 -5.04 19.66 -7.22
C ALA A 20 -5.17 18.74 -6.00
N VAL A 21 -6.03 19.07 -5.03
CA VAL A 21 -6.28 18.23 -3.86
C VAL A 21 -6.82 16.86 -4.26
N VAL A 22 -7.81 16.83 -5.16
CA VAL A 22 -8.37 15.57 -5.67
C VAL A 22 -7.31 14.76 -6.42
N GLY A 23 -6.50 15.41 -7.26
CA GLY A 23 -5.43 14.75 -8.02
C GLY A 23 -4.36 14.15 -7.12
N VAL A 24 -3.91 14.89 -6.10
CA VAL A 24 -2.94 14.41 -5.09
C VAL A 24 -3.54 13.26 -4.29
N ALA A 25 -4.77 13.40 -3.80
CA ALA A 25 -5.45 12.33 -3.06
C ALA A 25 -5.60 11.06 -3.91
N PHE A 26 -6.05 11.20 -5.16
CA PHE A 26 -6.16 10.09 -6.09
C PHE A 26 -4.82 9.42 -6.36
N TYR A 27 -3.75 10.22 -6.49
CA TYR A 27 -2.41 9.70 -6.72
C TYR A 27 -1.87 8.95 -5.50
N PHE A 28 -1.99 9.48 -4.28
CA PHE A 28 -1.36 8.87 -3.10
C PHE A 28 -2.22 7.81 -2.40
N LEU A 29 -3.55 7.91 -2.45
CA LEU A 29 -4.46 6.97 -1.79
C LEU A 29 -4.80 5.75 -2.65
N ARG A 30 -4.14 5.58 -3.79
CA ARG A 30 -4.24 4.39 -4.65
C ARG A 30 -2.89 3.68 -4.70
N PRO A 31 -2.70 2.63 -3.89
CA PRO A 31 -1.51 1.80 -3.93
C PRO A 31 -1.30 1.21 -5.33
N LEU A 32 -0.04 1.10 -5.73
CA LEU A 32 0.39 0.28 -6.86
C LEU A 32 0.23 -1.19 -6.47
N LYS A 33 -0.37 -1.95 -7.37
CA LYS A 33 -0.67 -3.37 -7.15
C LYS A 33 0.60 -4.21 -7.07
N ALA A 34 0.53 -5.30 -6.33
CA ALA A 34 1.58 -6.31 -6.32
C ALA A 34 1.82 -6.86 -7.75
N GLU A 35 3.09 -6.92 -8.15
CA GLU A 35 3.48 -7.51 -9.41
C GLU A 35 3.34 -9.03 -9.38
N ARG A 36 3.34 -9.67 -10.55
CA ARG A 36 3.20 -11.13 -10.67
C ARG A 36 4.27 -11.90 -9.89
N ALA A 37 5.50 -11.38 -9.82
CA ALA A 37 6.59 -11.97 -9.03
C ALA A 37 6.24 -12.05 -7.53
N ALA A 38 5.49 -11.08 -7.00
CA ALA A 38 5.03 -11.10 -5.62
C ALA A 38 3.96 -12.17 -5.37
N LEU A 39 3.03 -12.36 -6.33
CA LEU A 39 2.03 -13.41 -6.25
C LEU A 39 2.68 -14.81 -6.30
N GLU A 40 3.69 -14.99 -7.16
CA GLU A 40 4.46 -16.24 -7.25
C GLU A 40 5.23 -16.54 -5.96
N ALA A 41 5.76 -15.51 -5.28
CA ALA A 41 6.42 -15.67 -3.98
C ALA A 41 5.46 -16.13 -2.86
N LEU A 42 4.17 -15.79 -2.96
CA LEU A 42 3.13 -16.19 -2.00
C LEU A 42 2.55 -17.58 -2.28
N ALA A 43 2.66 -18.10 -3.50
CA ALA A 43 2.14 -19.41 -3.89
C ALA A 43 2.93 -20.61 -3.31
N ARG A 44 3.86 -20.35 -2.38
CA ARG A 44 4.74 -21.38 -1.81
C ARG A 44 3.97 -22.22 -0.78
N PRO A 45 4.03 -23.56 -0.86
CA PRO A 45 3.30 -24.45 0.05
C PRO A 45 3.83 -24.47 1.50
N SER A 46 4.99 -23.85 1.74
CA SER A 46 5.62 -23.68 3.06
C SER A 46 4.99 -22.55 3.89
N LEU A 47 4.21 -21.67 3.26
CA LEU A 47 3.68 -20.44 3.84
C LEU A 47 2.16 -20.37 3.73
N THR A 48 1.51 -19.72 4.69
CA THR A 48 0.08 -19.42 4.65
C THR A 48 -0.11 -17.92 4.76
N LEU A 49 -0.79 -17.32 3.79
CA LEU A 49 -1.21 -15.93 3.84
C LEU A 49 -2.53 -15.82 4.61
N ARG A 50 -2.58 -14.95 5.61
CA ARG A 50 -3.80 -14.68 6.40
C ARG A 50 -4.09 -13.18 6.42
N GLU A 51 -5.33 -12.81 6.17
CA GLU A 51 -5.80 -11.44 6.39
C GLU A 51 -6.21 -11.26 7.86
N ALA A 52 -5.80 -10.15 8.46
CA ALA A 52 -6.11 -9.78 9.84
C ALA A 52 -6.65 -8.34 9.90
N PRO A 53 -7.34 -7.94 10.99
CA PRO A 53 -7.89 -6.58 11.12
C PRO A 53 -6.85 -5.46 11.02
N TYR A 54 -5.57 -5.77 11.27
CA TYR A 54 -4.46 -4.84 11.25
C TYR A 54 -3.57 -4.94 10.00
N GLY A 55 -3.81 -5.91 9.11
CA GLY A 55 -2.95 -6.11 7.95
C GLY A 55 -2.92 -7.54 7.43
N LEU A 56 -1.75 -7.94 6.93
CA LEU A 56 -1.52 -9.24 6.29
C LEU A 56 -0.45 -9.99 7.05
N GLU A 57 -0.70 -11.26 7.26
CA GLU A 57 0.27 -12.14 7.91
C GLU A 57 0.77 -13.19 6.95
N LEU A 58 2.09 -13.36 6.92
CA LEU A 58 2.74 -14.47 6.25
C LEU A 58 3.20 -15.46 7.32
N VAL A 59 2.41 -16.53 7.48
CA VAL A 59 2.52 -17.49 8.57
C VAL A 59 3.34 -18.71 8.12
N PRO A 60 4.48 -19.00 8.77
CA PRO A 60 5.19 -20.25 8.54
C PRO A 60 4.56 -21.42 9.32
N LYS A 61 4.90 -22.65 8.92
CA LYS A 61 4.40 -23.87 9.59
C LYS A 61 4.67 -23.91 11.10
N ALA A 62 5.83 -23.42 11.54
CA ALA A 62 6.22 -23.38 12.95
C ALA A 62 6.90 -22.02 13.25
N PRO A 63 6.14 -21.01 13.71
CA PRO A 63 6.68 -19.70 14.03
C PRO A 63 7.62 -19.77 15.24
N LYS A 64 8.84 -19.25 15.08
CA LYS A 64 9.84 -19.12 16.16
C LYS A 64 9.89 -17.73 16.78
N ALA A 65 9.47 -16.71 16.03
CA ALA A 65 9.42 -15.31 16.45
C ALA A 65 8.50 -14.50 15.51
N LEU A 66 8.09 -13.31 15.95
CA LEU A 66 7.33 -12.35 15.15
C LEU A 66 8.26 -11.28 14.58
N LEU A 67 8.05 -10.91 13.32
CA LEU A 67 8.64 -9.77 12.65
C LEU A 67 7.51 -8.83 12.19
N ALA A 68 7.38 -7.68 12.83
CA ALA A 68 6.48 -6.63 12.38
C ALA A 68 7.15 -5.85 11.24
N PHE A 69 6.57 -5.94 10.05
CA PHE A 69 7.02 -5.27 8.84
C PHE A 69 6.01 -4.19 8.45
N TYR A 70 6.45 -2.93 8.50
CA TYR A 70 5.64 -1.82 8.04
C TYR A 70 6.00 -1.49 6.58
N PRO A 71 5.13 -1.81 5.60
CA PRO A 71 5.41 -1.52 4.20
C PRO A 71 5.49 0.00 3.98
N GLY A 72 6.60 0.44 3.39
CA GLY A 72 6.75 1.80 2.91
C GLY A 72 6.24 1.98 1.48
N ALA A 73 6.29 3.21 0.99
CA ALA A 73 5.94 3.60 -0.38
C ALA A 73 4.46 3.40 -0.75
N ARG A 74 4.12 3.75 -2.00
CA ARG A 74 2.77 3.68 -2.55
C ARG A 74 2.48 2.30 -3.16
N VAL A 75 2.83 1.21 -2.49
CA VAL A 75 2.63 -0.16 -3.00
C VAL A 75 1.77 -0.96 -2.04
N GLU A 76 1.05 -1.95 -2.53
CA GLU A 76 0.37 -2.93 -1.67
C GLU A 76 1.38 -3.68 -0.79
N PRO A 77 1.04 -4.05 0.46
CA PRO A 77 1.95 -4.79 1.33
C PRO A 77 2.49 -6.07 0.71
N LEU A 78 1.66 -6.75 -0.11
CA LEU A 78 2.04 -7.95 -0.85
C LEU A 78 3.18 -7.73 -1.84
N ALA A 79 3.42 -6.51 -2.31
CA ALA A 79 4.54 -6.22 -3.21
C ALA A 79 5.91 -6.59 -2.61
N TYR A 80 6.00 -6.64 -1.27
CA TYR A 80 7.20 -7.05 -0.55
C TYR A 80 7.34 -8.58 -0.39
N ALA A 81 6.35 -9.37 -0.81
CA ALA A 81 6.37 -10.82 -0.67
C ALA A 81 7.66 -11.51 -1.17
N PRO A 82 8.30 -11.10 -2.28
CA PRO A 82 9.58 -11.70 -2.71
C PRO A 82 10.70 -11.53 -1.68
N ALA A 83 10.73 -10.41 -0.95
CA ALA A 83 11.70 -10.14 0.10
C ALA A 83 11.33 -10.81 1.43
N LEU A 84 10.04 -10.93 1.72
CA LEU A 84 9.53 -11.45 3.00
C LEU A 84 9.36 -12.97 3.02
N ALA A 85 9.12 -13.62 1.87
CA ALA A 85 8.94 -15.06 1.80
C ALA A 85 10.13 -15.86 2.35
N PRO A 86 11.41 -15.55 2.03
CA PRO A 86 12.56 -16.24 2.62
C PRO A 86 12.65 -16.06 4.13
N VAL A 87 12.23 -14.90 4.66
CA VAL A 87 12.22 -14.61 6.09
C VAL A 87 11.13 -15.44 6.78
N ALA A 88 9.94 -15.52 6.18
CA ALA A 88 8.89 -16.37 6.67
C ALA A 88 9.29 -17.86 6.64
N GLU A 89 9.90 -18.33 5.55
CA GLU A 89 10.42 -19.70 5.44
C GLU A 89 11.48 -20.03 6.50
N ALA A 90 12.25 -19.04 6.95
CA ALA A 90 13.19 -19.18 8.06
C ALA A 90 12.51 -19.28 9.44
N GLY A 91 11.17 -19.30 9.50
CA GLY A 91 10.36 -19.51 10.70
C GLY A 91 9.86 -18.25 11.37
N TYR A 92 9.99 -17.08 10.75
CA TYR A 92 9.45 -15.83 11.33
C TYR A 92 8.00 -15.62 10.88
N LEU A 93 7.10 -15.35 11.81
CA LEU A 93 5.77 -14.82 11.48
C LEU A 93 5.92 -13.37 11.05
N VAL A 94 5.66 -13.07 9.78
CA VAL A 94 5.71 -11.69 9.27
C VAL A 94 4.32 -11.07 9.34
N VAL A 95 4.23 -9.87 9.90
CA VAL A 95 2.98 -9.13 10.17
C VAL A 95 3.06 -7.72 9.66
#